data_AF-A0A1Y1V983-F1
#
_entry.id   AF-A0A1Y1V983-F1
#
_cell.length_a   1.000
_cell.length_b   1.000
_cell.length_c   1.000
_cell.angle_alpha   90.00
_cell.angle_beta   90.00
_cell.angle_gamma   90.00
#
_symmetry.space_group_name_H-M   'P 1'
#
loop_
_entity.id
_entity.type
_entity.pdbx_description
1 polymer ?
#
loop_
_entity_poly.entity_id
_entity_poly.type
_entity_poly.pdbx_seq_one_letter_code
_entity_poly.pdbx_strand_id
1 'polypeptide(L)'
;MTIPQFSMIVAAASNKGIGKGGKIPWRIPEDVRYFKNITCLFRDTHTLNRYETKISKPIVKRQRTLESVEEKDKPVLVTNNFPIKITDNIPQNVVVMGRNTWESIPEKFRPMPNRINVVLSRNKEYAKNLPKEVQCYLSLKECLENLSKQEHGTIFLIGGGQIYKEGIQHPSCENLFITNVKGKYDCDTFFPEIPSDTFKLNDNDTIEGIFLNSMKNCEWVRGVQTNAKSGIKFEFQIYSKCEHILDSPTKKYNVNSLAESNSNSTTSSIPTPSPSLEAVSSPSYDDTTSSLPSSEDEATEES
;
A
#
# COMPACT_ATOMS: atom_id res chain seq x y z
N MET A 1 8.21 -17.41 14.88
CA MET A 1 6.84 -16.96 14.53
C MET A 1 6.80 -16.74 13.03
N THR A 2 5.69 -17.02 12.35
CA THR A 2 5.54 -16.73 10.92
C THR A 2 5.17 -15.26 10.72
N ILE A 3 5.85 -14.59 9.78
CA ILE A 3 5.52 -13.20 9.43
C ILE A 3 4.20 -13.23 8.63
N PRO A 4 3.17 -12.44 9.01
CA PRO A 4 1.90 -12.47 8.31
C PRO A 4 2.04 -11.95 6.87
N GLN A 5 1.22 -12.48 5.98
CA GLN A 5 1.12 -11.99 4.60
C GLN A 5 0.29 -10.70 4.56
N PHE A 6 0.55 -9.89 3.54
CA PHE A 6 -0.15 -8.64 3.32
C PHE A 6 -0.36 -8.38 1.83
N SER A 7 -1.33 -7.52 1.53
CA SER A 7 -1.56 -6.98 0.20
C SER A 7 -1.24 -5.49 0.16
N MET A 8 -1.06 -4.93 -1.03
CA MET A 8 -0.97 -3.49 -1.26
C MET A 8 -2.24 -3.03 -1.99
N ILE A 9 -2.73 -1.83 -1.69
CA ILE A 9 -3.82 -1.20 -2.46
C ILE A 9 -3.52 0.26 -2.78
N VAL A 10 -3.59 0.63 -4.06
CA VAL A 10 -3.17 1.93 -4.57
C VAL A 10 -3.97 2.37 -5.79
N ALA A 11 -4.18 3.68 -5.94
CA ALA A 11 -4.52 4.28 -7.24
C ALA A 11 -3.26 4.93 -7.82
N ALA A 12 -2.91 4.59 -9.06
CA ALA A 12 -1.69 5.06 -9.72
C ALA A 12 -1.98 5.50 -11.16
N ALA A 13 -1.38 6.62 -11.56
CA ALA A 13 -1.42 7.13 -12.92
C ALA A 13 -0.57 6.29 -13.89
N SER A 14 -0.73 6.52 -15.19
CA SER A 14 0.05 5.82 -16.23
C SER A 14 1.55 6.16 -16.20
N ASN A 15 1.94 7.26 -15.55
CA ASN A 15 3.33 7.60 -15.21
C ASN A 15 3.75 7.14 -13.79
N LYS A 16 3.04 6.17 -13.20
CA LYS A 16 3.22 5.65 -11.83
C LYS A 16 3.03 6.68 -10.71
N GLY A 17 2.68 7.93 -11.02
CA GLY A 17 2.40 8.95 -10.03
C GLY A 17 1.24 8.55 -9.12
N ILE A 18 1.33 8.86 -7.83
CA ILE A 18 0.32 8.57 -6.80
C ILE A 18 0.00 9.78 -5.91
N GLY A 19 0.80 10.85 -5.99
CA GLY A 19 0.63 12.03 -5.14
C GLY A 19 1.39 13.26 -5.63
N LYS A 20 0.84 14.43 -5.29
CA LYS A 20 1.46 15.75 -5.45
C LYS A 20 1.14 16.61 -4.22
N GLY A 21 2.15 17.21 -3.59
CA GLY A 21 1.98 18.06 -2.40
C GLY A 21 1.28 17.35 -1.24
N GLY A 22 1.48 16.04 -1.10
CA GLY A 22 0.77 15.21 -0.11
C GLY A 22 -0.72 15.01 -0.40
N LYS A 23 -1.20 15.21 -1.64
CA LYS A 23 -2.60 15.01 -2.05
C LYS A 23 -2.69 14.09 -3.27
N ILE A 24 -3.84 13.45 -3.46
CA ILE A 24 -4.14 12.67 -4.67
C ILE A 24 -4.43 13.67 -5.82
N PRO A 25 -3.79 13.57 -7.01
CA PRO A 25 -3.95 14.55 -8.09
C PRO A 25 -5.29 14.52 -8.83
N TRP A 26 -6.13 13.51 -8.58
CA TRP A 26 -7.42 13.28 -9.25
C TRP A 26 -8.53 13.00 -8.25
N ARG A 27 -9.77 13.01 -8.74
CA ARG A 27 -10.96 12.67 -7.96
C ARG A 27 -11.80 11.62 -8.67
N ILE A 28 -11.78 10.40 -8.13
CA ILE A 28 -12.52 9.23 -8.63
C ILE A 28 -13.29 8.63 -7.44
N PRO A 29 -14.56 9.01 -7.21
CA PRO A 29 -15.35 8.47 -6.09
C PRO A 29 -15.59 6.95 -6.14
N GLU A 30 -15.52 6.36 -7.34
CA GLU A 30 -15.61 4.92 -7.57
C GLU A 30 -14.40 4.18 -6.97
N ASP A 31 -13.19 4.72 -7.15
CA ASP A 31 -11.95 4.24 -6.54
C ASP A 31 -12.00 4.36 -5.01
N VAL A 32 -12.50 5.48 -4.46
CA VAL A 32 -12.69 5.64 -3.01
C VAL A 32 -13.67 4.61 -2.45
N ARG A 33 -14.72 4.24 -3.20
CA ARG A 33 -15.65 3.17 -2.83
C ARG A 33 -14.96 1.80 -2.88
N TYR A 34 -14.24 1.51 -3.96
CA TYR A 34 -13.48 0.27 -4.13
C TYR A 34 -12.45 0.08 -3.01
N PHE A 35 -11.62 1.08 -2.74
CA PHE A 35 -10.68 1.11 -1.62
C PHE A 35 -11.36 0.81 -0.27
N LYS A 36 -12.50 1.45 0.01
CA LYS A 36 -13.27 1.19 1.24
C LYS A 36 -13.77 -0.25 1.29
N ASN A 37 -14.32 -0.77 0.19
CA ASN A 37 -14.86 -2.13 0.13
C ASN A 37 -13.75 -3.17 0.33
N ILE A 38 -12.65 -3.09 -0.42
CA ILE A 38 -11.49 -4.00 -0.30
C ILE A 38 -10.92 -3.92 1.12
N THR A 39 -10.54 -2.73 1.59
CA THR A 39 -9.86 -2.62 2.90
C THR A 39 -10.75 -2.99 4.09
N CYS A 40 -12.08 -2.90 4.00
CA CYS A 40 -12.98 -3.37 5.06
C CYS A 40 -13.33 -4.88 4.94
N LEU A 41 -13.63 -5.34 3.73
CA LEU A 41 -14.39 -6.58 3.49
C LEU A 41 -13.58 -7.71 2.86
N PHE A 42 -12.54 -7.42 2.09
CA PHE A 42 -11.71 -8.47 1.51
C PHE A 42 -11.07 -9.33 2.62
N ARG A 43 -10.92 -10.63 2.36
CA ARG A 43 -10.24 -11.59 3.23
C ARG A 43 -9.40 -12.54 2.36
N ASP A 44 -8.09 -12.53 2.57
CA ASP A 44 -7.16 -13.45 1.94
C ASP A 44 -7.34 -14.91 2.43
N THR A 45 -6.86 -15.86 1.64
CA THR A 45 -6.93 -17.30 1.92
C THR A 45 -6.30 -17.64 3.28
N HIS A 46 -5.20 -16.99 3.66
CA HIS A 46 -4.53 -17.23 4.94
C HIS A 46 -5.38 -16.80 6.14
N THR A 47 -6.16 -15.75 5.99
CA THR A 47 -7.07 -15.21 7.00
C THR A 47 -8.34 -16.06 7.10
N LEU A 48 -8.89 -16.53 5.97
CA LEU A 48 -9.99 -17.48 5.94
C LEU A 48 -9.59 -18.80 6.62
N ASN A 49 -8.47 -19.40 6.23
CA ASN A 49 -7.95 -20.64 6.83
C ASN A 49 -7.69 -20.48 8.34
N ARG A 50 -7.17 -19.32 8.79
CA ARG A 50 -6.98 -18.99 10.23
C ARG A 50 -8.31 -18.92 10.99
N TYR A 51 -9.40 -18.56 10.33
CA TYR A 51 -10.73 -18.44 10.94
C TYR A 51 -11.49 -19.78 10.92
N GLU A 52 -11.45 -20.52 9.81
CA GLU A 52 -12.04 -21.86 9.70
C GLU A 52 -11.41 -22.86 10.69
N THR A 53 -10.09 -22.83 10.85
CA THR A 53 -9.39 -23.66 11.86
C THR A 53 -9.75 -23.28 13.31
N LYS A 54 -10.17 -22.03 13.57
CA LYS A 54 -10.70 -21.62 14.88
C LYS A 54 -12.15 -22.10 15.10
N ILE A 55 -13.00 -22.03 14.07
CA ILE A 55 -14.38 -22.52 14.11
C ILE A 55 -14.43 -24.06 14.19
N SER A 56 -13.45 -24.76 13.62
CA SER A 56 -13.38 -26.23 13.59
C SER A 56 -13.11 -26.89 14.95
N LYS A 57 -13.07 -26.14 16.06
CA LYS A 57 -13.20 -26.72 17.40
C LYS A 57 -14.64 -27.22 17.59
N PRO A 58 -14.86 -28.49 17.97
CA PRO A 58 -16.08 -29.20 17.59
C PRO A 58 -17.33 -28.68 18.31
N ILE A 59 -18.20 -27.99 17.57
CA ILE A 59 -19.61 -27.84 17.90
C ILE A 59 -20.40 -28.80 17.01
N VAL A 60 -20.76 -29.96 17.54
CA VAL A 60 -21.58 -30.95 16.84
C VAL A 60 -23.02 -30.43 16.72
N LYS A 61 -23.37 -29.87 15.56
CA LYS A 61 -24.77 -29.77 15.10
C LYS A 61 -24.88 -30.09 13.60
N ARG A 62 -25.99 -30.73 13.24
CA ARG A 62 -26.17 -31.54 12.03
C ARG A 62 -27.34 -31.01 11.18
N GLN A 63 -27.06 -30.56 9.96
CA GLN A 63 -28.01 -30.39 8.85
C GLN A 63 -27.20 -30.05 7.59
N ARG A 64 -27.61 -30.29 6.33
CA ARG A 64 -28.53 -31.19 5.59
C ARG A 64 -28.62 -30.50 4.22
N THR A 65 -28.18 -31.17 3.15
CA THR A 65 -27.97 -30.60 1.81
C THR A 65 -29.27 -30.16 1.12
N LEU A 66 -29.19 -29.09 0.31
CA LEU A 66 -30.07 -28.82 -0.84
C LEU A 66 -29.27 -28.07 -1.93
N GLU A 67 -29.55 -28.38 -3.20
CA GLU A 67 -28.93 -27.81 -4.42
C GLU A 67 -29.96 -27.00 -5.23
N SER A 68 -29.52 -26.05 -6.08
CA SER A 68 -30.16 -25.75 -7.39
C SER A 68 -29.39 -24.71 -8.25
N VAL A 69 -28.73 -25.19 -9.31
CA VAL A 69 -28.79 -24.80 -10.75
C VAL A 69 -29.00 -23.32 -11.22
N GLU A 70 -28.03 -22.84 -12.03
CA GLU A 70 -28.02 -21.96 -13.26
C GLU A 70 -28.88 -20.66 -13.38
N GLU A 71 -28.40 -19.57 -14.01
CA GLU A 71 -28.39 -19.34 -15.49
C GLU A 71 -27.34 -18.27 -15.94
N LYS A 72 -27.01 -18.21 -17.25
CA LYS A 72 -25.97 -17.34 -17.86
C LYS A 72 -26.50 -16.11 -18.63
N ASP A 73 -25.58 -15.20 -18.97
CA ASP A 73 -25.66 -14.18 -20.04
C ASP A 73 -26.66 -13.02 -19.92
N LYS A 74 -26.54 -12.23 -18.85
CA LYS A 74 -26.78 -10.76 -18.86
C LYS A 74 -25.72 -10.05 -17.99
N PRO A 75 -25.42 -8.75 -18.21
CA PRO A 75 -24.68 -7.95 -17.24
C PRO A 75 -25.55 -7.73 -16.00
N VAL A 76 -25.43 -8.64 -15.02
CA VAL A 76 -26.24 -8.57 -13.79
C VAL A 76 -25.68 -7.46 -12.90
N LEU A 77 -26.43 -6.37 -12.77
CA LEU A 77 -26.34 -5.49 -11.60
C LEU A 77 -26.87 -6.28 -10.40
N VAL A 78 -25.98 -6.95 -9.65
CA VAL A 78 -26.32 -7.64 -8.39
C VAL A 78 -26.49 -6.60 -7.28
N THR A 79 -27.39 -5.63 -7.47
CA THR A 79 -27.78 -4.66 -6.44
C THR A 79 -28.91 -5.22 -5.60
N ASN A 80 -28.65 -6.35 -4.94
CA ASN A 80 -29.49 -6.77 -3.82
C ASN A 80 -28.95 -6.09 -2.57
N ASN A 81 -29.71 -5.10 -2.11
CA ASN A 81 -29.51 -4.41 -0.82
C ASN A 81 -29.07 -5.40 0.27
N PHE A 82 -28.06 -5.06 1.06
CA PHE A 82 -28.11 -5.04 2.54
C PHE A 82 -26.72 -4.65 3.12
N PRO A 83 -26.66 -4.04 4.31
CA PRO A 83 -25.39 -3.80 4.97
C PRO A 83 -24.87 -5.13 5.53
N ILE A 84 -23.64 -5.51 5.18
CA ILE A 84 -22.86 -6.37 6.07
C ILE A 84 -22.66 -5.57 7.35
N LYS A 85 -23.47 -5.85 8.37
CA LYS A 85 -23.03 -5.63 9.74
C LYS A 85 -21.79 -6.49 9.91
N ILE A 86 -20.64 -5.85 10.12
CA ILE A 86 -19.48 -6.55 10.67
C ILE A 86 -19.97 -7.08 12.01
N THR A 87 -20.25 -8.38 12.06
CA THR A 87 -20.65 -9.04 13.30
C THR A 87 -19.45 -9.08 14.22
N ASP A 88 -19.68 -8.98 15.52
CA ASP A 88 -18.63 -8.75 16.53
C ASP A 88 -17.56 -9.87 16.62
N ASN A 89 -17.74 -10.95 15.84
CA ASN A 89 -16.89 -12.13 15.79
C ASN A 89 -15.87 -12.15 14.62
N ILE A 90 -15.98 -11.26 13.62
CA ILE A 90 -15.03 -11.25 12.48
C ILE A 90 -13.91 -10.22 12.71
N PRO A 91 -12.63 -10.63 12.72
CA PRO A 91 -11.50 -9.71 12.89
C PRO A 91 -11.48 -8.61 11.84
N GLN A 92 -11.20 -7.38 12.27
CA GLN A 92 -11.03 -6.24 11.38
C GLN A 92 -9.74 -6.37 10.56
N ASN A 93 -9.80 -5.93 9.31
CA ASN A 93 -8.62 -5.78 8.47
C ASN A 93 -7.72 -4.65 9.00
N VAL A 94 -6.44 -4.71 8.64
CA VAL A 94 -5.42 -3.75 9.07
C VAL A 94 -5.06 -2.86 7.89
N VAL A 95 -4.98 -1.55 8.11
CA VAL A 95 -4.47 -0.58 7.13
C VAL A 95 -3.20 0.08 7.66
N VAL A 96 -2.08 -0.22 7.00
CA VAL A 96 -0.74 0.25 7.35
C VAL A 96 -0.33 1.36 6.40
N MET A 97 0.06 2.51 6.96
CA MET A 97 0.43 3.68 6.17
C MET A 97 1.61 4.45 6.78
N GLY A 98 2.37 5.18 5.96
CA GLY A 98 3.40 6.09 6.44
C GLY A 98 2.82 7.38 7.01
N ARG A 99 3.57 8.04 7.92
CA ARG A 99 3.19 9.31 8.56
C ARG A 99 2.57 10.35 7.61
N ASN A 100 3.23 10.66 6.50
CA ASN A 100 2.74 11.67 5.54
C ASN A 100 1.38 11.27 4.91
N THR A 101 1.11 9.97 4.74
CA THR A 101 -0.18 9.48 4.25
C THR A 101 -1.26 9.65 5.32
N TRP A 102 -0.98 9.33 6.59
CA TRP A 102 -1.88 9.63 7.70
C TRP A 102 -2.18 11.14 7.85
N GLU A 103 -1.17 11.97 7.61
CA GLU A 103 -1.29 13.44 7.63
C GLU A 103 -2.09 13.99 6.44
N SER A 104 -2.08 13.30 5.29
CA SER A 104 -2.88 13.68 4.10
C SER A 104 -4.39 13.37 4.21
N ILE A 105 -4.77 12.42 5.07
CA ILE A 105 -6.17 12.02 5.23
C ILE A 105 -6.90 13.10 6.05
N PRO A 106 -8.00 13.70 5.55
CA PRO A 106 -8.75 14.70 6.28
C PRO A 106 -9.25 14.19 7.63
N GLU A 107 -9.24 15.03 8.66
CA GLU A 107 -9.45 14.61 10.06
C GLU A 107 -10.73 13.81 10.28
N LYS A 108 -11.83 14.23 9.66
CA LYS A 108 -13.14 13.53 9.68
C LYS A 108 -13.15 12.11 9.09
N PHE A 109 -12.05 11.66 8.49
CA PHE A 109 -11.88 10.32 7.90
C PHE A 109 -10.76 9.51 8.56
N ARG A 110 -10.07 10.05 9.59
CA ARG A 110 -9.03 9.35 10.36
C ARG A 110 -9.43 9.29 11.85
N PRO A 111 -9.30 8.14 12.54
CA PRO A 111 -8.97 6.82 11.99
C PRO A 111 -10.05 6.34 11.01
N MET A 112 -9.65 5.56 10.02
CA MET A 112 -10.57 4.99 9.04
C MET A 112 -11.44 3.93 9.72
N PRO A 113 -12.78 4.08 9.76
CA PRO A 113 -13.65 3.19 10.52
C PRO A 113 -13.59 1.75 9.99
N ASN A 114 -13.89 0.81 10.88
CA ASN A 114 -13.97 -0.64 10.64
C ASN A 114 -12.65 -1.32 10.25
N ARG A 115 -11.51 -0.66 10.51
CA ARG A 115 -10.15 -1.16 10.24
C ARG A 115 -9.23 -0.84 11.42
N ILE A 116 -8.29 -1.73 11.70
CA ILE A 116 -7.16 -1.44 12.59
C ILE A 116 -6.23 -0.48 11.83
N ASN A 117 -6.11 0.76 12.32
CA ASN A 117 -5.28 1.78 11.68
C ASN A 117 -3.86 1.71 12.25
N VAL A 118 -2.87 1.61 11.38
CA VAL A 118 -1.46 1.54 11.75
C VAL A 118 -0.66 2.61 11.02
N VAL A 119 0.10 3.40 11.76
CA VAL A 119 0.99 4.44 11.21
C VAL A 119 2.46 4.05 11.41
N LEU A 120 3.24 4.10 10.34
CA LEU A 120 4.68 3.91 10.37
C LEU A 120 5.37 5.27 10.44
N SER A 121 6.12 5.49 11.53
CA SER A 121 6.83 6.74 11.79
C SER A 121 8.13 6.48 12.54
N ARG A 122 9.25 7.00 12.04
CA ARG A 122 10.57 6.88 12.70
C ARG A 122 10.70 7.76 13.95
N ASN A 123 9.80 8.73 14.12
CA ASN A 123 9.74 9.56 15.32
C ASN A 123 9.02 8.79 16.43
N LYS A 124 9.77 8.31 17.43
CA LYS A 124 9.26 7.58 18.61
C LYS A 124 8.18 8.34 19.38
N GLU A 125 8.27 9.67 19.39
CA GLU A 125 7.32 10.53 20.10
C GLU A 125 6.01 10.73 19.34
N TYR A 126 5.98 10.44 18.02
CA TYR A 126 4.80 10.67 17.17
C TYR A 126 3.58 9.86 17.62
N ALA A 127 3.78 8.70 18.23
CA ALA A 127 2.70 7.88 18.80
C ALA A 127 1.87 8.64 19.86
N LYS A 128 2.46 9.63 20.56
CA LYS A 128 1.76 10.45 21.56
C LYS A 128 0.75 11.42 20.94
N ASN A 129 0.89 11.71 19.65
CA ASN A 129 0.02 12.63 18.91
C ASN A 129 -1.10 11.90 18.15
N LEU A 130 -1.16 10.56 18.24
CA LEU A 130 -2.17 9.75 17.56
C LEU A 130 -3.36 9.43 18.50
N PRO A 131 -4.57 9.23 17.95
CA PRO A 131 -5.69 8.66 18.71
C PRO A 131 -5.31 7.31 19.33
N LYS A 132 -5.86 7.00 20.51
CA LYS A 132 -5.48 5.81 21.32
C LYS A 132 -5.73 4.48 20.61
N GLU A 133 -6.66 4.47 19.66
CA GLU A 133 -7.04 3.34 18.83
C GLU A 133 -6.12 3.11 17.62
N VAL A 134 -5.18 4.01 17.35
CA VAL A 134 -4.23 3.93 16.23
C VAL A 134 -2.90 3.34 16.72
N GLN A 135 -2.47 2.26 16.09
CA GLN A 135 -1.17 1.65 16.41
C GLN A 135 -0.05 2.39 15.69
N CYS A 136 1.13 2.50 16.31
CA CYS A 136 2.29 3.15 15.72
C CYS A 136 3.54 2.28 15.86
N TYR A 137 4.29 2.11 14.77
CA TYR A 137 5.53 1.33 14.74
C TYR A 137 6.63 2.08 13.98
N LEU A 138 7.90 1.75 14.24
CA LEU A 138 9.06 2.43 13.65
C LEU A 138 9.41 1.89 12.26
N SER A 139 8.95 0.67 11.91
CA SER A 139 9.24 -0.01 10.65
C SER A 139 8.12 -0.99 10.24
N LEU A 140 8.08 -1.38 8.95
CA LEU A 140 7.19 -2.44 8.48
C LEU A 140 7.48 -3.79 9.16
N LYS A 141 8.77 -4.10 9.38
CA LYS A 141 9.19 -5.32 10.10
C LYS A 141 8.57 -5.40 11.50
N GLU A 142 8.76 -4.37 12.33
CA GLU A 142 8.20 -4.30 13.69
C GLU A 142 6.66 -4.36 13.68
N CYS A 143 6.03 -3.70 12.70
CA CYS A 143 4.60 -3.75 12.49
C CYS A 143 4.11 -5.19 12.23
N LEU A 144 4.72 -5.91 11.29
CA LEU A 144 4.34 -7.29 10.97
C LEU A 144 4.67 -8.27 12.11
N GLU A 145 5.77 -8.05 12.84
CA GLU A 145 6.12 -8.84 14.03
C GLU A 145 5.09 -8.67 15.16
N ASN A 146 4.55 -7.47 15.37
CA ASN A 146 3.51 -7.24 16.37
C ASN A 146 2.11 -7.64 15.88
N LEU A 147 1.81 -7.48 14.59
CA LEU A 147 0.59 -8.02 13.98
C LEU A 147 0.54 -9.56 14.11
N SER A 148 1.66 -10.27 13.97
CA SER A 148 1.73 -11.73 14.17
C SER A 148 1.28 -12.23 15.55
N LYS A 149 1.17 -11.34 16.55
CA LYS A 149 0.82 -11.64 17.95
C LYS A 149 -0.61 -11.24 18.32
N GLN A 150 -1.33 -10.54 17.44
CA GLN A 150 -2.71 -10.07 17.66
C GLN A 150 -3.66 -10.66 16.62
N GLU A 151 -4.95 -10.67 16.93
CA GLU A 151 -5.98 -11.13 16.00
C GLU A 151 -6.31 -10.02 14.98
N HIS A 152 -6.18 -10.35 13.69
CA HIS A 152 -6.48 -9.44 12.59
C HIS A 152 -6.99 -10.18 11.35
N GLY A 153 -7.70 -9.43 10.49
CA GLY A 153 -8.07 -9.84 9.13
C GLY A 153 -6.91 -9.72 8.14
N THR A 154 -7.19 -9.35 6.89
CA THR A 154 -6.15 -9.06 5.90
C THR A 154 -5.39 -7.78 6.26
N ILE A 155 -4.07 -7.78 6.05
CA ILE A 155 -3.22 -6.60 6.17
C ILE A 155 -3.10 -5.92 4.80
N PHE A 156 -3.37 -4.62 4.76
CA PHE A 156 -3.21 -3.77 3.57
C PHE A 156 -2.17 -2.67 3.82
N LEU A 157 -1.14 -2.61 2.98
CA LEU A 157 -0.31 -1.42 2.86
C LEU A 157 -1.02 -0.41 1.94
N ILE A 158 -1.24 0.80 2.43
CA ILE A 158 -1.95 1.88 1.71
C ILE A 158 -1.06 3.10 1.41
N GLY A 159 0.27 2.88 1.46
CA GLY A 159 1.29 3.84 1.02
C GLY A 159 1.87 4.71 2.15
N GLY A 160 2.58 5.80 1.84
CA GLY A 160 2.92 6.32 0.52
C GLY A 160 4.10 5.61 -0.15
N GLY A 161 4.78 6.30 -1.08
CA GLY A 161 5.80 5.72 -1.97
C GLY A 161 6.93 4.95 -1.26
N GLN A 162 7.39 5.39 -0.09
CA GLN A 162 8.40 4.65 0.69
C GLN A 162 7.87 3.30 1.20
N ILE A 163 6.65 3.28 1.74
CA ILE A 163 6.01 2.06 2.26
C ILE A 163 5.70 1.09 1.12
N TYR A 164 5.28 1.59 -0.05
CA TYR A 164 5.09 0.75 -1.22
C TYR A 164 6.42 0.18 -1.76
N LYS A 165 7.49 0.99 -1.78
CA LYS A 165 8.83 0.54 -2.21
C LYS A 165 9.42 -0.54 -1.30
N GLU A 166 9.23 -0.41 0.01
CA GLU A 166 9.62 -1.45 0.99
C GLU A 166 8.71 -2.68 0.87
N GLY A 167 7.40 -2.47 0.75
CA GLY A 167 6.39 -3.52 0.69
C GLY A 167 6.49 -4.43 -0.54
N ILE A 168 6.66 -3.88 -1.74
CA ILE A 168 6.67 -4.67 -2.99
C ILE A 168 7.88 -5.61 -3.10
N GLN A 169 8.97 -5.30 -2.39
CA GLN A 169 10.19 -6.11 -2.33
C GLN A 169 10.13 -7.15 -1.20
N HIS A 170 9.14 -7.07 -0.32
CA HIS A 170 9.05 -7.92 0.86
C HIS A 170 8.46 -9.30 0.50
N PRO A 171 9.04 -10.43 0.97
CA PRO A 171 8.59 -11.76 0.57
C PRO A 171 7.15 -12.09 0.95
N SER A 172 6.60 -11.45 2.00
CA SER A 172 5.22 -11.61 2.46
C SER A 172 4.17 -10.75 1.72
N CYS A 173 4.56 -10.00 0.68
CA CYS A 173 3.60 -9.30 -0.18
C CYS A 173 2.96 -10.29 -1.17
N GLU A 174 1.64 -10.46 -1.08
CA GLU A 174 0.88 -11.49 -1.80
C GLU A 174 0.15 -10.92 -3.02
N ASN A 175 -0.63 -9.84 -2.84
CA ASN A 175 -1.48 -9.27 -3.89
C ASN A 175 -1.32 -7.74 -3.97
N LEU A 176 -1.42 -7.19 -5.18
CA LEU A 176 -1.44 -5.75 -5.46
C LEU A 176 -2.79 -5.38 -6.09
N PHE A 177 -3.62 -4.65 -5.35
CA PHE A 177 -4.88 -4.09 -5.84
C PHE A 177 -4.60 -2.69 -6.41
N ILE A 178 -4.62 -2.55 -7.73
CA ILE A 178 -4.17 -1.33 -8.42
C ILE A 178 -5.31 -0.74 -9.23
N THR A 179 -5.75 0.46 -8.85
CA THR A 179 -6.57 1.31 -9.71
C THR A 179 -5.65 2.01 -10.72
N ASN A 180 -5.58 1.47 -11.93
CA ASN A 180 -4.81 2.00 -13.04
C ASN A 180 -5.53 3.20 -13.66
N VAL A 181 -5.18 4.40 -13.20
CA VAL A 181 -5.72 5.67 -13.69
C VAL A 181 -5.06 6.01 -15.02
N LYS A 182 -5.87 6.07 -16.08
CA LYS A 182 -5.37 6.32 -17.43
C LYS A 182 -5.07 7.81 -17.58
N GLY A 183 -3.85 8.13 -18.03
CA GLY A 183 -3.34 9.50 -18.16
C GLY A 183 -2.05 9.73 -17.36
N LYS A 184 -1.38 10.84 -17.65
CA LYS A 184 -0.19 11.30 -16.91
C LYS A 184 -0.57 12.54 -16.11
N TYR A 185 -0.15 12.57 -14.85
CA TYR A 185 -0.44 13.67 -13.92
C TYR A 185 0.88 14.21 -13.35
N ASP A 186 0.93 15.50 -13.04
CA ASP A 186 2.05 16.07 -12.29
C ASP A 186 2.05 15.48 -10.87
N CYS A 187 3.14 14.81 -10.50
CA CYS A 187 3.31 14.06 -9.26
C CYS A 187 4.74 14.26 -8.73
N ASP A 188 4.88 14.29 -7.41
CA ASP A 188 6.17 14.21 -6.71
C ASP A 188 6.40 12.85 -6.06
N THR A 189 5.32 12.08 -5.88
CA THR A 189 5.33 10.78 -5.23
C THR A 189 4.85 9.72 -6.21
N PHE A 190 5.60 8.63 -6.33
CA PHE A 190 5.39 7.57 -7.33
C PHE A 190 5.27 6.19 -6.66
N PHE A 191 4.50 5.31 -7.29
CA PHE A 191 4.49 3.87 -7.01
C PHE A 191 5.75 3.22 -7.62
N PRO A 192 6.39 2.24 -6.96
CA PRO A 192 7.48 1.49 -7.56
C PRO A 192 7.04 0.73 -8.83
N GLU A 193 8.00 0.39 -9.70
CA GLU A 193 7.71 -0.56 -10.78
C GLU A 193 7.38 -1.94 -10.21
N ILE A 194 6.44 -2.63 -10.87
CA ILE A 194 5.98 -3.96 -10.49
C ILE A 194 6.95 -4.98 -11.11
N PRO A 195 7.71 -5.77 -10.30
CA PRO A 195 8.61 -6.77 -10.85
C PRO A 195 7.81 -7.88 -11.52
N SER A 196 7.92 -8.02 -12.84
CA SER A 196 7.13 -8.95 -13.66
C SER A 196 7.55 -10.42 -13.50
N ASP A 197 8.71 -10.67 -12.90
CA ASP A 197 9.16 -11.98 -12.45
C ASP A 197 8.44 -12.42 -11.15
N THR A 198 8.07 -11.45 -10.32
CA THR A 198 7.54 -11.65 -8.97
C THR A 198 6.02 -11.51 -8.92
N PHE A 199 5.41 -10.70 -9.78
CA PHE A 199 3.96 -10.44 -9.81
C PHE A 199 3.41 -10.52 -11.23
N LYS A 200 2.33 -11.30 -11.41
CA LYS A 200 1.57 -11.41 -12.65
C LYS A 200 0.26 -10.63 -12.54
N LEU A 201 -0.17 -9.98 -13.62
CA LEU A 201 -1.54 -9.46 -13.73
C LEU A 201 -2.50 -10.65 -13.85
N ASN A 202 -3.53 -10.70 -13.03
CA ASN A 202 -4.53 -11.76 -13.07
C ASN A 202 -5.54 -11.52 -14.20
N ASP A 203 -5.98 -12.61 -14.83
CA ASP A 203 -7.13 -12.61 -15.73
C ASP A 203 -8.47 -12.51 -14.97
N ASN A 204 -9.56 -12.34 -15.72
CA ASN A 204 -10.89 -12.14 -15.14
C ASN A 204 -11.36 -13.33 -14.29
N ASP A 205 -11.05 -14.56 -14.70
CA ASP A 205 -11.50 -15.79 -14.04
C ASP A 205 -10.75 -16.01 -12.73
N THR A 206 -9.44 -15.72 -12.73
CA THR A 206 -8.60 -15.69 -11.51
C THR A 206 -9.09 -14.63 -10.53
N ILE A 207 -9.43 -13.42 -11.01
CA ILE A 207 -9.98 -12.35 -10.16
C ILE A 207 -11.36 -12.74 -9.60
N GLU A 208 -12.22 -13.35 -10.42
CA GLU A 208 -13.54 -13.83 -9.98
C GLU A 208 -13.39 -14.93 -8.92
N GLY A 209 -12.46 -15.88 -9.10
CA GLY A 209 -12.10 -16.88 -8.09
C GLY A 209 -11.58 -16.27 -6.78
N ILE A 210 -10.74 -15.24 -6.85
CA ILE A 210 -10.31 -14.47 -5.67
C ILE A 210 -11.52 -13.90 -4.92
N PHE A 211 -12.43 -13.21 -5.63
CA PHE A 211 -13.60 -12.57 -5.00
C PHE A 211 -14.68 -13.52 -4.50
N LEU A 212 -14.91 -14.65 -5.19
CA LEU A 212 -15.84 -15.69 -4.76
C LEU A 212 -15.41 -16.30 -3.41
N ASN A 213 -14.10 -16.48 -3.22
CA ASN A 213 -13.52 -16.93 -1.96
C ASN A 213 -13.50 -15.78 -0.91
N SER A 214 -13.18 -14.56 -1.31
CA SER A 214 -13.01 -13.40 -0.40
C SER A 214 -14.31 -12.61 -0.15
N MET A 215 -15.27 -13.22 0.55
CA MET A 215 -16.58 -12.64 0.95
C MET A 215 -17.46 -12.12 -0.21
N LYS A 216 -18.61 -12.78 -0.41
CA LYS A 216 -19.65 -12.62 -1.47
C LYS A 216 -20.24 -11.21 -1.73
N ASN A 217 -19.72 -10.15 -1.13
CA ASN A 217 -20.27 -8.80 -1.12
C ASN A 217 -19.24 -7.71 -1.53
N CYS A 218 -18.08 -8.10 -2.08
CA CYS A 218 -17.15 -7.13 -2.68
C CYS A 218 -17.55 -6.87 -4.14
N GLU A 219 -18.28 -5.78 -4.37
CA GLU A 219 -18.55 -5.27 -5.72
C GLU A 219 -17.24 -4.89 -6.43
N TRP A 220 -16.97 -5.50 -7.58
CA TRP A 220 -15.92 -5.08 -8.50
C TRP A 220 -16.50 -4.93 -9.92
N VAL A 221 -15.90 -4.07 -10.73
CA VAL A 221 -16.35 -3.78 -12.10
C VAL A 221 -15.21 -4.08 -13.06
N ARG A 222 -15.50 -4.90 -14.08
CA ARG A 222 -14.54 -5.35 -15.09
C ARG A 222 -14.18 -4.25 -16.09
N GLY A 223 -12.90 -4.21 -16.47
CA GLY A 223 -12.38 -3.39 -17.57
C GLY A 223 -12.33 -1.88 -17.28
N VAL A 224 -12.13 -1.12 -18.36
CA VAL A 224 -11.96 0.33 -18.30
C VAL A 224 -13.29 1.04 -18.05
N GLN A 225 -13.36 1.70 -16.90
CA GLN A 225 -14.44 2.59 -16.48
C GLN A 225 -14.10 4.04 -16.84
N THR A 226 -15.12 4.89 -16.89
CA THR A 226 -14.98 6.35 -17.06
C THR A 226 -15.80 7.05 -15.98
N ASN A 227 -15.18 7.89 -15.17
CA ASN A 227 -15.93 8.70 -14.20
C ASN A 227 -16.82 9.71 -14.97
N ALA A 228 -18.13 9.65 -14.73
CA ALA A 228 -19.11 10.44 -15.49
C ALA A 228 -19.01 11.96 -15.30
N LYS A 229 -18.31 12.45 -14.26
CA LYS A 229 -18.17 13.90 -13.97
C LYS A 229 -16.83 14.48 -14.41
N SER A 230 -15.74 13.73 -14.26
CA SER A 230 -14.39 14.20 -14.60
C SER A 230 -13.88 13.68 -15.95
N GLY A 231 -14.56 12.72 -16.57
CA GLY A 231 -14.11 12.04 -17.79
C GLY A 231 -12.87 11.16 -17.60
N ILE A 232 -12.35 11.05 -16.37
CA ILE A 232 -11.15 10.28 -16.06
C ILE A 232 -11.45 8.79 -16.29
N LYS A 233 -10.63 8.15 -17.12
CA LYS A 233 -10.68 6.71 -17.37
C LYS A 233 -9.79 5.99 -16.36
N PHE A 234 -10.28 4.87 -15.83
CA PHE A 234 -9.54 4.06 -14.86
C PHE A 234 -9.94 2.59 -14.98
N GLU A 235 -9.16 1.69 -14.39
CA GLU A 235 -9.39 0.25 -14.45
C GLU A 235 -8.90 -0.38 -13.15
N PHE A 236 -9.69 -1.26 -12.54
CA PHE A 236 -9.25 -2.05 -11.39
C PHE A 236 -8.48 -3.26 -11.87
N GLN A 237 -7.23 -3.38 -11.44
CA GLN A 237 -6.31 -4.45 -11.79
C GLN A 237 -5.85 -5.15 -10.51
N ILE A 238 -5.75 -6.48 -10.53
CA ILE A 238 -5.19 -7.24 -9.41
C ILE A 238 -3.99 -8.02 -9.93
N TYR A 239 -2.85 -7.81 -9.28
CA TYR A 239 -1.68 -8.63 -9.48
C TYR A 239 -1.55 -9.60 -8.31
N SER A 240 -1.33 -10.88 -8.57
CA SER A 240 -0.91 -11.83 -7.54
C SER A 240 0.56 -12.15 -7.71
N LYS A 241 1.22 -12.44 -6.60
CA LYS A 241 2.59 -12.95 -6.62
C LYS A 241 2.65 -14.22 -7.46
N CYS A 242 3.66 -14.35 -8.30
CA CYS A 242 3.98 -15.59 -8.96
C CYS A 242 4.33 -16.62 -7.88
N GLU A 243 3.51 -17.66 -7.74
CA GLU A 243 3.95 -18.86 -7.05
C GLU A 243 5.11 -19.42 -7.84
N HIS A 244 6.31 -19.34 -7.26
CA HIS A 244 7.41 -20.14 -7.75
C HIS A 244 7.01 -21.62 -7.61
N ILE A 245 6.84 -22.29 -8.76
CA ILE A 245 6.96 -23.75 -8.82
C ILE A 245 8.40 -24.07 -8.43
N LEU A 246 8.61 -24.24 -7.13
CA LEU A 246 9.81 -24.79 -6.54
C LEU A 246 9.41 -26.06 -5.81
N ASP A 247 9.45 -27.14 -6.58
CA ASP A 247 9.86 -28.41 -6.00
C ASP A 247 11.19 -28.23 -5.25
N SER A 248 11.33 -29.01 -4.17
CA SER A 248 12.52 -29.19 -3.34
C SER A 248 12.77 -28.19 -2.18
N PRO A 249 13.28 -28.69 -1.03
CA PRO A 249 13.01 -28.07 0.26
C PRO A 249 14.05 -27.03 0.71
N THR A 250 13.55 -26.03 1.43
CA THR A 250 14.28 -25.20 2.43
C THR A 250 15.77 -24.95 2.19
N LYS A 251 16.08 -24.02 1.27
CA LYS A 251 17.32 -23.23 1.40
C LYS A 251 17.24 -22.38 2.67
N LYS A 252 17.75 -22.92 3.78
CA LYS A 252 17.92 -22.20 5.05
C LYS A 252 18.79 -20.97 4.80
N TYR A 253 18.24 -19.78 5.02
CA TYR A 253 19.05 -18.58 5.21
C TYR A 253 19.88 -18.79 6.48
N ASN A 254 21.18 -19.01 6.32
CA ASN A 254 22.09 -19.19 7.45
C ASN A 254 22.51 -17.83 7.98
N VAL A 255 21.91 -17.41 9.09
CA VAL A 255 22.25 -16.16 9.77
C VAL A 255 23.46 -16.42 10.67
N ASN A 256 24.65 -16.47 10.07
CA ASN A 256 25.95 -16.40 10.77
C ASN A 256 27.07 -16.15 9.74
N SER A 257 27.43 -14.88 9.53
CA SER A 257 28.65 -14.43 8.86
C SER A 257 28.86 -12.94 9.15
N LEU A 258 29.22 -12.65 10.41
CA LEU A 258 29.67 -11.35 10.92
C LEU A 258 30.26 -11.62 12.31
N ALA A 259 31.51 -11.20 12.54
CA ALA A 259 32.50 -11.89 13.40
C ALA A 259 32.93 -13.26 12.79
N GLU A 260 34.22 -13.61 12.74
CA GLU A 260 35.32 -13.18 13.62
C GLU A 260 36.44 -12.39 12.91
N SER A 261 37.19 -11.62 13.72
CA SER A 261 38.41 -10.91 13.35
C SER A 261 39.64 -11.58 13.99
N ASN A 262 40.82 -11.29 13.41
CA ASN A 262 42.17 -11.73 13.81
C ASN A 262 42.50 -13.17 13.36
N SER A 263 43.70 -13.48 12.85
CA SER A 263 44.99 -12.83 13.09
C SER A 263 46.02 -13.05 11.95
N ASN A 264 47.13 -12.30 12.07
CA ASN A 264 48.45 -12.48 11.46
C ASN A 264 48.84 -11.71 10.18
N SER A 265 50.01 -11.08 10.33
CA SER A 265 50.83 -10.28 9.43
C SER A 265 51.35 -11.10 8.22
N THR A 266 51.99 -10.52 7.18
CA THR A 266 53.26 -9.76 7.26
C THR A 266 53.63 -9.18 5.88
N THR A 267 54.05 -7.90 5.80
CA THR A 267 54.82 -7.23 4.70
C THR A 267 54.29 -7.32 3.25
N SER A 268 54.38 -6.34 2.35
CA SER A 268 54.90 -4.94 2.32
C SER A 268 54.12 -4.21 1.18
N SER A 269 54.33 -2.97 0.75
CA SER A 269 55.33 -1.91 1.01
C SER A 269 54.64 -0.53 1.05
N ILE A 270 55.40 0.55 1.27
CA ILE A 270 55.00 1.96 1.06
C ILE A 270 55.95 2.55 -0.01
N PRO A 271 55.46 3.44 -0.89
CA PRO A 271 55.98 4.82 -0.89
C PRO A 271 54.87 5.87 -0.81
N THR A 272 55.05 6.84 0.09
CA THR A 272 54.35 8.14 0.11
C THR A 272 55.34 9.24 -0.34
N PRO A 273 55.03 10.55 -0.28
CA PRO A 273 54.61 11.29 -1.46
C PRO A 273 55.56 12.46 -1.78
N SER A 274 55.26 13.23 -2.84
CA SER A 274 55.70 14.64 -2.92
C SER A 274 54.75 15.49 -3.77
N PRO A 275 54.68 16.82 -3.50
CA PRO A 275 53.61 17.68 -4.00
C PRO A 275 54.04 18.53 -5.20
N SER A 276 53.06 19.02 -5.95
CA SER A 276 53.22 20.18 -6.83
C SER A 276 52.04 21.13 -6.64
N LEU A 277 52.37 22.35 -6.21
CA LEU A 277 51.47 23.50 -6.18
C LEU A 277 51.10 23.89 -7.62
N GLU A 278 49.88 24.37 -7.83
CA GLU A 278 49.68 25.61 -8.57
C GLU A 278 48.35 26.27 -8.17
N ALA A 279 48.35 27.60 -8.16
CA ALA A 279 47.22 28.43 -7.74
C ALA A 279 46.50 29.01 -8.98
N VAL A 280 45.86 30.18 -8.84
CA VAL A 280 45.15 30.96 -9.87
C VAL A 280 43.72 30.46 -10.17
N SER A 281 42.68 31.29 -10.24
CA SER A 281 42.34 32.56 -9.55
C SER A 281 40.86 32.85 -9.81
N SER A 282 40.15 33.45 -8.85
CA SER A 282 38.84 34.06 -9.11
C SER A 282 38.94 35.25 -10.07
N PRO A 283 37.83 35.65 -10.70
CA PRO A 283 37.52 37.08 -10.75
C PRO A 283 36.14 37.39 -10.17
N SER A 284 36.14 38.32 -9.22
CA SER A 284 35.00 39.16 -8.88
C SER A 284 34.76 40.21 -9.98
N TYR A 285 33.52 40.67 -10.16
CA TYR A 285 33.24 42.04 -10.58
C TYR A 285 31.90 42.53 -10.05
N ASP A 286 31.80 43.84 -9.89
CA ASP A 286 30.86 44.53 -8.99
C ASP A 286 29.46 44.81 -9.55
N ASP A 287 28.53 44.86 -8.60
CA ASP A 287 27.53 45.91 -8.34
C ASP A 287 27.27 46.99 -9.41
N THR A 288 25.99 47.19 -9.78
CA THR A 288 25.44 48.52 -10.11
C THR A 288 23.90 48.53 -10.15
N THR A 289 23.31 49.07 -9.09
CA THR A 289 22.10 49.92 -9.05
C THR A 289 21.22 50.11 -10.31
N SER A 290 19.90 49.86 -10.21
CA SER A 290 18.87 50.84 -10.63
C SER A 290 17.46 50.59 -10.05
N SER A 291 17.01 51.55 -9.23
CA SER A 291 15.66 52.14 -9.06
C SER A 291 14.35 51.43 -9.48
N LEU A 292 13.40 51.47 -8.54
CA LEU A 292 11.92 51.46 -8.68
C LEU A 292 11.39 52.55 -9.66
N PRO A 293 10.16 52.41 -10.19
CA PRO A 293 8.91 52.86 -9.51
C PRO A 293 7.87 51.72 -9.42
N SER A 294 7.00 51.58 -8.41
CA SER A 294 6.05 52.50 -7.75
C SER A 294 4.95 53.06 -8.67
N SER A 295 3.82 52.36 -8.73
CA SER A 295 2.51 52.96 -9.03
C SER A 295 1.49 52.40 -8.04
N GLU A 296 0.89 53.30 -7.28
CA GLU A 296 -0.33 53.07 -6.50
C GLU A 296 -1.55 53.07 -7.46
N ASP A 297 -2.74 53.32 -6.92
CA ASP A 297 -4.07 53.35 -7.58
C ASP A 297 -4.80 51.98 -7.65
N GLU A 298 -6.07 51.86 -7.26
CA GLU A 298 -6.89 52.72 -6.40
C GLU A 298 -8.02 51.83 -5.81
N ALA A 299 -8.69 52.27 -4.74
CA ALA A 299 -9.81 51.55 -4.14
C ALA A 299 -11.15 52.02 -4.71
N THR A 300 -12.03 51.07 -5.08
CA THR A 300 -13.48 51.32 -5.20
C THR A 300 -14.27 50.13 -4.66
N GLU A 301 -14.85 50.30 -3.47
CA GLU A 301 -16.15 49.68 -3.16
C GLU A 301 -17.24 50.36 -4.00
N GLU A 302 -18.23 49.62 -4.51
CA GLU A 302 -19.65 49.99 -4.40
C GLU A 302 -20.59 48.86 -4.86
N SER A 303 -21.78 48.81 -4.23
CA SER A 303 -22.98 48.00 -4.50
C SER A 303 -22.91 46.47 -4.41
#